data_AF-C4Y0C4-F1
#
_entry.id   AF-C4Y0C4-F1
#
_cell.length_a   1.000
_cell.length_b   1.000
_cell.length_c   1.000
_cell.angle_alpha   90.00
_cell.angle_beta   90.00
_cell.angle_gamma   90.00
#
_symmetry.space_group_name_H-M   'P 1'
#
loop_
_entity.id
_entity.type
_entity.pdbx_description
1 polymer ?
#
loop_
_entity_poly.entity_id
_entity_poly.type
_entity_poly.pdbx_seq_one_letter_code
_entity_poly.pdbx_strand_id
1 'polypeptide(L)'
;MAMACFSQWPRQMGLIIATPTGSTAYSLSAGGSLVHPAVSAISVTPVCPHTLSFRPILLPDTMVLKVQVSVASRASAWASFDGRVRTELHKGWYVTVQASPFPFPTVRSSKTEYFDSVSSNLKWNVREQQKPFSQYLTGSNRSEFEQKHPGDPQVSDSSFDLDYSDDSASVQSEDESTAPLDTRTCYAHPHATVSINDDARSAAGL
;
A
#
# COMPACT_ATOMS: atom_id res chain seq x y z
N MET A 1 5.93 4.25 -11.46
CA MET A 1 5.56 2.82 -11.61
C MET A 1 6.83 2.04 -11.87
N ALA A 2 7.38 1.44 -10.83
CA ALA A 2 8.31 0.32 -10.89
C ALA A 2 8.23 -0.30 -9.51
N MET A 3 7.90 -1.58 -9.45
CA MET A 3 7.92 -2.37 -8.23
C MET A 3 8.87 -3.52 -8.50
N ALA A 4 10.16 -3.35 -8.22
CA ALA A 4 11.13 -4.43 -8.30
C ALA A 4 11.02 -5.28 -7.04
N CYS A 5 10.43 -6.47 -7.12
CA CYS A 5 10.41 -7.46 -6.03
C CYS A 5 11.50 -8.50 -6.28
N PHE A 6 12.49 -8.54 -5.41
CA PHE A 6 13.54 -9.56 -5.42
C PHE A 6 13.15 -10.73 -4.52
N SER A 7 13.00 -11.94 -5.05
CA SER A 7 12.68 -13.12 -4.22
C SER A 7 13.60 -14.30 -4.53
N GLN A 8 14.26 -14.83 -3.49
CA GLN A 8 15.03 -16.08 -3.55
C GLN A 8 14.19 -17.25 -3.01
N TRP A 9 13.85 -18.24 -3.83
CA TRP A 9 13.35 -19.53 -3.32
C TRP A 9 14.55 -20.27 -2.67
N PRO A 10 14.53 -20.83 -1.42
CA PRO A 10 13.42 -21.13 -0.48
C PRO A 10 13.40 -20.23 0.78
N ARG A 11 13.95 -19.01 0.69
CA ARG A 11 14.01 -18.04 1.80
C ARG A 11 13.59 -16.68 1.23
N GLN A 12 12.33 -16.27 1.44
CA GLN A 12 11.78 -15.02 0.92
C GLN A 12 12.37 -13.78 1.62
N MET A 13 13.66 -13.54 1.43
CA MET A 13 14.27 -12.24 1.65
C MET A 13 14.08 -11.45 0.37
N GLY A 14 13.58 -10.23 0.48
CA GLY A 14 13.34 -9.40 -0.68
C GLY A 14 13.46 -7.92 -0.44
N LEU A 15 13.37 -7.18 -1.53
CA LEU A 15 13.38 -5.72 -1.56
C LEU A 15 12.26 -5.29 -2.48
N ILE A 16 11.49 -4.28 -2.08
CA ILE A 16 10.52 -3.57 -2.89
C ILE A 16 11.03 -2.14 -3.07
N ILE A 17 11.17 -1.71 -4.30
CA ILE A 17 11.43 -0.31 -4.65
C ILE A 17 10.17 0.22 -5.31
N ALA A 18 9.60 1.32 -4.83
CA ALA A 18 8.32 1.85 -5.29
C ALA A 18 8.37 3.38 -5.48
N THR A 19 7.58 3.87 -6.44
CA THR A 19 7.27 5.30 -6.58
C THR A 19 6.22 5.72 -5.54
N PRO A 20 5.94 7.02 -5.33
CA PRO A 20 4.97 7.50 -4.34
C PRO A 20 3.59 6.87 -4.56
N THR A 21 3.17 6.76 -5.82
CA THR A 21 1.93 6.06 -6.21
C THR A 21 1.93 4.56 -5.92
N GLY A 22 3.09 3.90 -5.92
CA GLY A 22 3.24 2.49 -5.57
C GLY A 22 3.42 2.24 -4.08
N SER A 23 3.54 3.29 -3.27
CA SER A 23 3.66 3.18 -1.81
C SER A 23 2.43 2.56 -1.17
N THR A 24 1.26 2.74 -1.77
CA THR A 24 -0.04 2.20 -1.34
C THR A 24 -0.27 0.75 -1.80
N ALA A 25 0.60 0.20 -2.63
CA ALA A 25 0.49 -1.16 -3.16
C ALA A 25 1.30 -2.15 -2.27
N TYR A 26 2.07 -3.04 -2.89
CA TYR A 26 2.85 -4.05 -2.17
C TYR A 26 3.81 -3.48 -1.12
N SER A 27 4.31 -2.24 -1.32
CA SER A 27 5.13 -1.55 -0.34
C SER A 27 4.38 -1.38 0.99
N LEU A 28 3.09 -1.03 0.95
CA LEU A 28 2.24 -0.91 2.14
C LEU A 28 2.07 -2.25 2.84
N SER A 29 1.79 -3.31 2.07
CA SER A 29 1.63 -4.67 2.62
C SER A 29 2.91 -5.19 3.29
N ALA A 30 4.08 -4.76 2.82
CA ALA A 30 5.37 -5.09 3.43
C ALA A 30 5.74 -4.21 4.64
N GLY A 31 4.85 -3.32 5.09
CA GLY A 31 5.09 -2.42 6.22
C GLY A 31 5.79 -1.11 5.84
N GLY A 32 5.79 -0.74 4.56
CA GLY A 32 6.25 0.56 4.07
C GLY A 32 5.29 1.70 4.43
N SER A 33 5.76 2.94 4.31
CA SER A 33 4.97 4.14 4.59
C SER A 33 4.13 4.58 3.39
N LEU A 34 2.96 5.16 3.66
CA LEU A 34 2.18 5.87 2.64
C LEU A 34 2.89 7.16 2.25
N VAL A 35 2.99 7.41 0.94
CA VAL A 35 3.61 8.60 0.38
C VAL A 35 2.62 9.30 -0.54
N HIS A 36 2.40 10.59 -0.31
CA HIS A 36 1.52 11.39 -1.14
C HIS A 36 2.06 11.49 -2.59
N PRO A 37 1.23 11.35 -3.64
CA PRO A 37 1.68 11.34 -5.04
C PRO A 37 2.45 12.59 -5.51
N ALA A 38 2.24 13.74 -4.85
CA ALA A 38 2.96 14.98 -5.16
C ALA A 38 4.40 15.03 -4.59
N VAL A 39 4.79 14.08 -3.73
CA VAL A 39 6.14 14.02 -3.18
C VAL A 39 7.05 13.29 -4.16
N SER A 40 8.06 13.98 -4.68
CA SER A 40 9.12 13.40 -5.49
C SER A 40 10.05 12.52 -4.65
N ALA A 41 9.74 11.23 -4.54
CA ALA A 41 10.53 10.28 -3.77
C ALA A 41 10.45 8.84 -4.32
N ILE A 42 11.45 8.05 -3.96
CA ILE A 42 11.49 6.60 -4.15
C ILE A 42 11.46 5.95 -2.76
N SER A 43 10.49 5.06 -2.54
CA SER A 43 10.40 4.25 -1.33
C SER A 43 11.13 2.94 -1.52
N VAL A 44 11.95 2.55 -0.55
CA VAL A 44 12.63 1.26 -0.51
C VAL A 44 12.18 0.52 0.75
N THR A 45 11.42 -0.56 0.56
CA THR A 45 10.85 -1.36 1.64
C THR A 45 11.44 -2.77 1.62
N PRO A 46 12.15 -3.20 2.67
CA PRO A 46 12.65 -4.57 2.78
C PRO A 46 11.50 -5.54 3.06
N VAL A 47 11.54 -6.72 2.45
CA VAL A 47 10.56 -7.80 2.67
C VAL A 47 11.20 -8.89 3.53
N CYS A 48 10.58 -9.15 4.69
CA CYS A 48 10.99 -10.13 5.69
C CYS A 48 12.50 -10.09 6.01
N PRO A 49 13.10 -8.93 6.36
CA PRO A 49 14.54 -8.84 6.58
C PRO A 49 14.99 -9.75 7.73
N HIS A 50 16.11 -10.46 7.55
CA HIS A 50 16.71 -11.32 8.58
C HIS A 50 17.43 -10.53 9.69
N THR A 51 17.36 -9.20 9.66
CA THR A 51 17.93 -8.30 10.67
C THR A 51 16.86 -7.34 11.14
N LEU A 52 16.77 -7.16 12.46
CA LEU A 52 15.74 -6.35 13.13
C LEU A 52 15.86 -4.83 12.87
N SER A 53 16.96 -4.38 12.29
CA SER A 53 17.25 -2.97 12.03
C SER A 53 16.85 -2.48 10.64
N PHE A 54 16.36 -3.35 9.77
CA PHE A 54 15.90 -2.94 8.43
C PHE A 54 14.56 -2.22 8.54
N ARG A 55 14.55 -0.93 8.18
CA ARG A 55 13.36 -0.10 8.12
C ARG A 55 13.14 0.38 6.68
N PRO A 56 11.88 0.63 6.27
CA PRO A 56 11.60 1.33 5.03
C PRO A 56 12.31 2.70 5.01
N ILE A 57 12.87 3.07 3.86
CA ILE A 57 13.54 4.36 3.65
C ILE A 57 12.92 5.09 2.47
N LEU A 58 12.86 6.42 2.57
CA LEU A 58 12.48 7.31 1.48
C LEU A 58 13.72 8.02 0.97
N LEU A 59 13.93 7.94 -0.34
CA LEU A 59 15.06 8.52 -1.04
C LEU A 59 14.54 9.55 -2.05
N PRO A 60 15.33 10.60 -2.37
CA PRO A 60 14.99 11.52 -3.46
C PRO A 60 14.89 10.80 -4.81
N ASP A 61 14.02 11.29 -5.69
CA ASP A 61 13.80 10.74 -7.03
C ASP A 61 14.98 10.99 -8.01
N THR A 62 15.84 11.96 -7.70
CA THR A 62 17.09 12.24 -8.43
C THR A 62 18.17 11.16 -8.22
N MET A 63 17.99 10.26 -7.26
CA MET A 63 18.96 9.21 -6.96
C MET A 63 18.82 8.03 -7.92
N VAL A 64 19.96 7.52 -8.37
CA VAL A 64 20.04 6.29 -9.15
C VAL A 64 20.34 5.12 -8.22
N LEU A 65 19.41 4.17 -8.10
CA LEU A 65 19.56 3.00 -7.24
C LEU A 65 20.04 1.81 -8.07
N LYS A 66 21.12 1.17 -7.63
CA LYS A 66 21.64 -0.06 -8.24
C LYS A 66 21.47 -1.23 -7.28
N VAL A 67 20.67 -2.21 -7.67
CA VAL A 67 20.47 -3.46 -6.92
C VAL A 67 21.19 -4.58 -7.65
N GLN A 68 22.21 -5.15 -7.01
CA GLN A 68 23.03 -6.20 -7.60
C GLN A 68 22.82 -7.55 -6.89
N VAL A 69 22.72 -8.62 -7.68
CA VAL A 69 22.78 -9.98 -7.18
C VAL A 69 24.24 -10.33 -6.92
N SER A 70 24.60 -10.56 -5.66
CA SER A 70 25.98 -10.92 -5.29
C SER A 70 26.46 -12.15 -6.07
N VAL A 71 27.72 -12.11 -6.53
CA VAL A 71 28.37 -13.25 -7.20
C VAL A 71 28.44 -14.47 -6.28
N ALA A 72 28.57 -14.24 -4.96
CA ALA A 72 28.57 -15.28 -3.94
C ALA A 72 27.16 -15.78 -3.56
N SER A 73 26.09 -15.27 -4.22
CA SER A 73 24.73 -15.74 -3.96
C SER A 73 24.61 -17.23 -4.23
N ARG A 74 23.81 -17.94 -3.43
CA ARG A 74 23.57 -19.39 -3.64
C ARG A 74 22.69 -19.66 -4.84
N ALA A 75 21.81 -18.73 -5.21
CA ALA A 75 20.90 -18.88 -6.34
C ALA A 75 20.59 -17.54 -7.03
N SER A 76 19.86 -17.60 -8.14
CA SER A 76 19.43 -16.45 -8.93
C SER A 76 18.31 -15.68 -8.24
N ALA A 77 18.24 -14.37 -8.46
CA ALA A 77 17.12 -13.56 -8.01
C ALA A 77 16.09 -13.42 -9.13
N TRP A 78 14.89 -12.99 -8.77
CA TRP A 78 13.85 -12.64 -9.74
C TRP A 78 13.49 -11.19 -9.53
N ALA A 79 13.35 -10.39 -10.59
CA ALA A 79 12.77 -9.07 -10.52
C ALA A 79 11.44 -9.08 -11.27
N SER A 80 10.35 -8.72 -10.59
CA SER A 80 9.08 -8.36 -11.25
C SER A 80 9.03 -6.84 -11.41
N PHE A 81 8.24 -6.33 -12.35
CA PHE A 81 7.94 -4.91 -12.44
C PHE A 81 6.43 -4.74 -12.46
N ASP A 82 5.91 -3.95 -11.51
CA ASP A 82 4.47 -3.63 -11.42
C ASP A 82 3.57 -4.88 -11.28
N GLY A 83 4.06 -5.92 -10.60
CA GLY A 83 3.34 -7.18 -10.43
C GLY A 83 3.18 -8.00 -11.71
N ARG A 84 3.82 -7.61 -12.81
CA ARG A 84 3.78 -8.30 -14.11
C ARG A 84 5.07 -9.11 -14.32
N VAL A 85 5.49 -9.20 -15.59
CA VAL A 85 6.66 -9.91 -16.14
C VAL A 85 7.76 -10.08 -15.11
N ARG A 86 8.09 -11.35 -14.81
CA ARG A 86 9.20 -11.72 -13.92
C ARG A 86 10.41 -12.00 -14.79
N THR A 87 11.50 -11.32 -14.49
CA THR A 87 12.78 -11.55 -15.15
C THR A 87 13.76 -12.17 -14.17
N GLU A 88 14.38 -13.27 -14.57
CA GLU A 88 15.43 -13.90 -13.78
C GLU A 88 16.72 -13.07 -13.87
N LEU A 89 17.37 -12.88 -12.73
CA LEU A 89 18.62 -12.17 -12.58
C LEU A 89 19.69 -13.15 -12.11
N HIS A 90 20.66 -13.39 -12.97
CA HIS A 90 21.79 -14.24 -12.65
C HIS A 90 22.78 -13.55 -11.71
N LYS A 91 23.69 -14.34 -11.15
CA LYS A 91 24.72 -13.84 -10.22
C LYS A 91 25.60 -12.81 -10.94
N GLY A 92 25.93 -11.72 -10.24
CA GLY A 92 26.71 -10.61 -10.80
C GLY A 92 25.88 -9.58 -11.57
N TRP A 93 24.66 -9.91 -11.99
CA TRP A 93 23.77 -8.98 -12.68
C TRP A 93 23.21 -7.95 -11.71
N TYR A 94 22.81 -6.81 -12.26
CA TYR A 94 22.20 -5.73 -11.49
C TYR A 94 21.04 -5.09 -12.24
N VAL A 95 20.14 -4.50 -11.47
CA VAL A 95 19.05 -3.66 -11.95
C VAL A 95 19.32 -2.24 -11.48
N THR A 96 19.23 -1.29 -12.41
CA THR A 96 19.27 0.14 -12.09
C THR A 96 17.84 0.69 -12.10
N VAL A 97 17.47 1.39 -11.03
CA VAL A 97 16.18 2.05 -10.87
C VAL A 97 16.41 3.55 -10.75
N GLN A 98 15.73 4.32 -11.59
CA GLN A 98 15.78 5.78 -11.61
C GLN A 98 14.39 6.31 -11.94
N ALA A 99 14.08 7.53 -11.49
CA ALA A 99 12.91 8.24 -11.94
C ALA A 99 12.94 8.47 -13.47
N SER A 100 11.81 8.19 -14.12
CA SER A 100 11.64 8.44 -15.56
C SER A 100 11.58 9.94 -15.83
N PRO A 101 12.18 10.44 -16.93
CA PRO A 101 12.02 11.83 -17.36
C PRO A 101 10.60 12.14 -17.85
N PHE A 102 9.77 11.11 -18.08
CA PHE A 102 8.39 11.24 -18.55
C PHE A 102 7.41 10.86 -17.43
N PRO A 103 6.88 11.83 -16.66
CA PRO A 103 5.86 11.56 -15.66
C PRO A 103 4.53 11.19 -16.32
N PHE A 104 3.75 10.34 -15.66
CA PHE A 104 2.42 9.97 -16.14
C PHE A 104 1.39 11.02 -15.68
N PRO A 105 0.70 11.73 -16.59
CA PRO A 105 -0.30 12.71 -16.22
C PRO A 105 -1.57 12.02 -15.69
N THR A 106 -1.99 12.38 -14.49
CA THR A 106 -3.21 11.86 -13.86
C THR A 106 -4.20 13.00 -13.65
N VAL A 107 -5.47 12.77 -13.98
CA VAL A 107 -6.57 13.71 -13.70
C VAL A 107 -7.15 13.40 -12.34
N ARG A 108 -7.46 14.45 -11.57
CA ARG A 108 -8.07 14.36 -10.25
C ARG A 108 -9.45 15.01 -10.26
N SER A 109 -10.41 14.38 -9.61
CA SER A 109 -11.77 14.91 -9.45
C SER A 109 -11.86 15.93 -8.31
N SER A 110 -11.07 15.76 -7.25
CA SER A 110 -11.06 16.64 -6.07
C SER A 110 -9.66 16.81 -5.47
N LYS A 111 -9.45 17.92 -4.75
CA LYS A 111 -8.22 18.18 -3.98
C LYS A 111 -8.02 17.20 -2.82
N THR A 112 -9.09 16.61 -2.29
CA THR A 112 -9.06 15.64 -1.18
C THR A 112 -9.04 14.17 -1.63
N GLU A 113 -9.22 13.92 -2.93
CA GLU A 113 -9.41 12.57 -3.51
C GLU A 113 -8.41 11.52 -3.04
N TYR A 114 -7.13 11.89 -2.86
CA TYR A 114 -6.13 10.97 -2.32
C TYR A 114 -6.45 10.50 -0.90
N PHE A 115 -6.74 11.44 0.01
CA PHE A 115 -7.04 11.13 1.40
C PHE A 115 -8.38 10.39 1.53
N ASP A 116 -9.38 10.78 0.72
CA ASP A 116 -10.67 10.11 0.66
C ASP A 116 -10.53 8.65 0.15
N SER A 117 -9.65 8.44 -0.84
CA SER A 117 -9.33 7.10 -1.33
C SER A 117 -8.61 6.26 -0.27
N VAL A 118 -7.64 6.84 0.45
CA VAL A 118 -6.91 6.14 1.50
C VAL A 118 -7.85 5.78 2.67
N SER A 119 -8.70 6.71 3.11
CA SER A 119 -9.62 6.47 4.24
C SER A 119 -10.66 5.41 3.90
N SER A 120 -11.24 5.46 2.71
CA SER A 120 -12.24 4.49 2.26
C SER A 120 -11.68 3.09 2.02
N ASN A 121 -10.50 2.97 1.39
CA ASN A 121 -9.88 1.68 1.06
C ASN A 121 -9.21 1.01 2.27
N LEU A 122 -8.56 1.78 3.16
CA LEU A 122 -7.87 1.22 4.32
C LEU A 122 -8.73 1.21 5.59
N LYS A 123 -9.96 1.73 5.53
CA LYS A 123 -10.81 2.00 6.72
C LYS A 123 -10.02 2.76 7.79
N TRP A 124 -9.22 3.73 7.34
CA TRP A 124 -8.23 4.39 8.17
C TRP A 124 -8.92 5.13 9.32
N ASN A 125 -8.65 4.71 10.57
CA ASN A 125 -9.22 5.29 11.78
C ASN A 125 -10.77 5.23 11.84
N VAL A 126 -11.40 4.31 11.10
CA VAL A 126 -12.82 4.01 11.26
C VAL A 126 -12.96 3.11 12.49
N ARG A 127 -13.64 3.62 13.52
CA ARG A 127 -14.02 2.82 14.68
C ARG A 127 -15.45 2.37 14.47
N GLU A 128 -15.65 1.08 14.24
CA GLU A 128 -16.97 0.52 14.44
C GLU A 128 -17.25 0.51 15.93
N GLN A 129 -18.31 1.21 16.34
CA GLN A 129 -18.73 1.20 17.74
C GLN A 129 -19.07 -0.25 18.11
N GLN A 130 -18.42 -0.77 19.16
CA GLN A 130 -18.74 -2.10 19.63
C GLN A 130 -20.21 -2.14 20.03
N LYS A 131 -20.97 -2.96 19.33
CA LYS A 131 -22.35 -3.26 19.69
C LYS A 131 -22.39 -3.83 21.11
N PRO A 132 -23.39 -3.46 21.92
CA PRO A 132 -23.51 -3.96 23.28
C PRO A 132 -23.66 -5.49 23.28
N PHE A 133 -23.11 -6.14 24.32
CA PHE A 133 -23.10 -7.61 24.44
C PHE A 133 -24.50 -8.23 24.34
N SER A 134 -25.52 -7.52 24.81
CA SER A 134 -26.94 -7.88 24.71
C SER A 134 -27.42 -8.14 23.28
N GLN A 135 -26.83 -7.47 22.29
CA GLN A 135 -27.22 -7.61 20.87
C GLN A 135 -26.73 -8.92 20.25
N TYR A 136 -25.79 -9.61 20.90
CA TYR A 136 -25.29 -10.93 20.48
C TYR A 136 -25.95 -12.09 21.25
N LEU A 137 -26.81 -11.79 22.24
CA LEU A 137 -27.54 -12.81 22.99
C LEU A 137 -28.75 -13.28 22.19
N THR A 138 -28.90 -14.60 22.07
CA THR A 138 -30.05 -15.24 21.41
C THR A 138 -30.83 -16.13 22.38
N GLY A 139 -32.16 -16.16 22.22
CA GLY A 139 -33.04 -17.06 22.98
C GLY A 139 -33.04 -16.79 24.48
N SER A 140 -33.01 -17.87 25.28
CA SER A 140 -33.15 -17.82 26.74
C SER A 140 -32.11 -16.94 27.44
N ASN A 141 -30.88 -16.86 26.89
CA ASN A 141 -29.80 -16.05 27.46
C ASN A 141 -30.09 -14.55 27.39
N ARG A 142 -30.83 -14.10 26.36
CA ARG A 142 -31.21 -12.70 26.21
C ARG A 142 -32.27 -12.30 27.23
N SER A 143 -33.30 -13.13 27.38
CA SER A 143 -34.35 -12.93 28.39
C SER A 143 -33.81 -12.99 29.82
N GLU A 144 -32.83 -13.85 30.09
CA GLU A 144 -32.19 -13.92 31.40
C GLU A 144 -31.33 -12.67 31.70
N PHE A 145 -30.64 -12.15 30.69
CA PHE A 145 -29.86 -10.91 30.79
C PHE A 145 -30.76 -9.69 31.03
N GLU A 146 -31.84 -9.56 30.25
CA GLU A 146 -32.83 -8.47 30.39
C GLU A 146 -33.55 -8.52 31.76
N GLN A 147 -33.80 -9.71 32.33
CA GLN A 147 -34.36 -9.85 33.68
C GLN A 147 -33.36 -9.49 34.80
N LYS A 148 -32.08 -9.83 34.63
CA LYS A 148 -31.05 -9.54 35.64
C LYS A 148 -30.65 -8.08 35.69
N HIS A 149 -30.85 -7.30 34.63
CA HIS A 149 -30.45 -5.89 34.54
C HIS A 149 -31.64 -4.97 34.19
N PRO A 150 -32.62 -4.82 35.11
CA PRO A 150 -33.81 -4.01 34.90
C PRO A 150 -33.46 -2.53 35.08
N GLY A 151 -33.00 -1.86 34.02
CA GLY A 151 -32.67 -0.44 34.06
C GLY A 151 -31.55 0.01 33.12
N ASP A 152 -30.88 -0.90 32.42
CA ASP A 152 -30.06 -0.50 31.28
C ASP A 152 -30.99 0.10 30.21
N PRO A 153 -30.64 1.27 29.64
CA PRO A 153 -31.51 1.95 28.70
C PRO A 153 -31.83 1.00 27.54
N GLN A 154 -33.14 0.83 27.26
CA GLN A 154 -33.56 0.31 25.97
C GLN A 154 -32.88 1.20 24.93
N VAL A 155 -31.94 0.63 24.16
CA VAL A 155 -31.23 1.37 23.13
C VAL A 155 -32.26 1.72 22.05
N SER A 156 -32.92 2.86 22.18
CA SER A 156 -33.44 3.59 21.03
C SER A 156 -32.23 4.00 20.20
N ASP A 157 -32.31 3.80 18.89
CA ASP A 157 -31.25 3.95 17.88
C ASP A 157 -30.58 5.34 17.80
N SER A 158 -30.87 6.25 18.71
CA SER A 158 -30.39 7.63 18.75
C SER A 158 -30.20 8.09 20.19
N SER A 159 -29.07 8.77 20.46
CA SER A 159 -28.70 9.46 21.71
C SER A 159 -27.91 8.64 22.74
N PHE A 160 -26.62 8.45 22.46
CA PHE A 160 -25.60 8.61 23.50
C PHE A 160 -24.71 9.79 23.08
N ASP A 161 -25.25 11.01 23.22
CA ASP A 161 -24.49 12.23 23.04
C ASP A 161 -23.53 12.37 24.23
N LEU A 162 -22.27 12.01 24.02
CA LEU A 162 -21.17 12.58 24.80
C LEU A 162 -20.95 13.98 24.25
N ASP A 163 -21.51 15.00 24.92
CA ASP A 163 -21.21 16.40 24.67
C ASP A 163 -19.70 16.63 24.92
N TYR A 164 -18.95 16.70 23.82
CA TYR A 164 -17.65 17.31 23.79
C TYR A 164 -17.85 18.71 23.23
N SER A 165 -18.07 19.67 24.13
CA SER A 165 -18.14 21.09 23.79
C SER A 165 -16.78 21.53 23.23
N ASP A 166 -16.64 21.54 21.91
CA ASP A 166 -15.54 22.17 21.19
C ASP A 166 -16.09 23.41 20.47
N ASP A 167 -15.67 24.57 20.95
CA ASP A 167 -16.02 25.88 20.42
C ASP A 167 -15.21 26.11 19.14
N SER A 168 -15.83 25.94 17.95
CA SER A 168 -15.54 26.75 16.76
C SER A 168 -16.36 26.39 15.50
N ALA A 169 -17.14 27.38 15.08
CA ALA A 169 -17.44 27.81 13.70
C ALA A 169 -18.05 26.82 12.65
N SER A 170 -19.33 27.08 12.39
CA SER A 170 -20.19 26.81 11.21
C SER A 170 -19.54 26.73 9.81
N VAL A 171 -19.99 25.77 8.96
CA VAL A 171 -20.46 25.96 7.56
C VAL A 171 -21.41 24.78 7.17
N GLN A 172 -22.51 25.08 6.47
CA GLN A 172 -23.60 24.18 6.05
C GLN A 172 -23.45 23.64 4.60
N SER A 173 -23.91 22.39 4.41
CA SER A 173 -24.72 21.82 3.28
C SER A 173 -24.07 21.66 1.86
N GLU A 174 -24.37 20.70 0.96
CA GLU A 174 -25.54 19.83 0.65
C GLU A 174 -25.10 18.53 -0.09
N ASP A 175 -25.94 17.48 -0.01
CA ASP A 175 -25.86 16.19 -0.75
C ASP A 175 -26.35 16.29 -2.21
N GLU A 176 -25.86 15.42 -3.12
CA GLU A 176 -26.73 14.70 -4.08
C GLU A 176 -26.04 13.47 -4.72
N SER A 177 -26.77 12.35 -4.75
CA SER A 177 -26.46 11.02 -5.29
C SER A 177 -26.52 10.93 -6.83
N THR A 178 -25.85 9.92 -7.44
CA THR A 178 -26.45 8.85 -8.30
C THR A 178 -25.32 8.02 -9.00
N ALA A 179 -25.44 6.69 -8.98
CA ALA A 179 -24.55 5.68 -9.60
C ALA A 179 -24.89 5.42 -11.09
N PRO A 180 -24.42 4.33 -11.76
CA PRO A 180 -23.09 3.76 -11.94
C PRO A 180 -22.71 3.64 -13.43
N LEU A 181 -21.43 3.66 -13.85
CA LEU A 181 -21.03 3.07 -15.13
C LEU A 181 -19.61 2.48 -15.14
N ASP A 182 -19.53 1.43 -15.93
CA ASP A 182 -18.59 0.32 -15.98
C ASP A 182 -17.36 0.57 -16.89
N THR A 183 -16.35 -0.27 -16.70
CA THR A 183 -15.17 -0.54 -17.55
C THR A 183 -14.11 0.56 -17.69
N ARG A 184 -12.85 0.23 -17.29
CA ARG A 184 -11.65 0.50 -18.09
C ARG A 184 -10.41 -0.21 -17.56
N THR A 185 -10.05 -1.23 -18.32
CA THR A 185 -8.75 -1.88 -18.52
C THR A 185 -7.56 -0.92 -18.33
N CYS A 186 -6.61 -1.28 -17.45
CA CYS A 186 -5.33 -0.58 -17.31
C CYS A 186 -4.29 -1.12 -18.31
N TYR A 187 -4.16 -0.44 -19.45
CA TYR A 187 -3.11 -0.70 -20.44
C TYR A 187 -1.73 -0.27 -19.90
N ALA A 188 -0.73 -1.14 -20.04
CA ALA A 188 0.68 -0.73 -19.97
C ALA A 188 1.11 -0.16 -21.33
N HIS A 189 1.89 0.92 -21.31
CA HIS A 189 2.38 1.60 -22.50
C HIS A 189 3.47 0.75 -23.21
N PRO A 190 3.46 0.64 -24.55
CA PRO A 190 4.37 -0.22 -25.33
C PRO A 190 5.86 0.21 -25.35
N HIS A 191 6.25 1.21 -24.55
CA HIS A 191 7.62 1.77 -24.51
C HIS A 191 8.24 1.84 -23.11
N ALA A 192 7.68 1.15 -22.11
CA ALA A 192 8.33 1.03 -20.81
C ALA A 192 9.55 0.10 -20.93
N THR A 193 10.74 0.67 -21.10
CA THR A 193 12.00 -0.08 -21.18
C THR A 193 12.61 -0.27 -19.79
N VAL A 194 12.69 -1.53 -19.36
CA VAL A 194 13.55 -1.98 -18.27
C VAL A 194 14.86 -2.46 -18.92
N SER A 195 15.96 -1.75 -18.67
CA SER A 195 17.28 -2.18 -19.14
C SER A 195 17.91 -3.15 -18.14
N ILE A 196 18.04 -4.42 -18.53
CA ILE A 196 18.82 -5.43 -17.81
C ILE A 196 20.16 -5.54 -18.54
N ASN A 197 21.26 -5.42 -17.82
CA ASN A 197 22.57 -5.45 -18.46
C ASN A 197 23.06 -6.90 -18.62
N ASP A 198 23.19 -7.36 -19.88
CA ASP A 198 23.68 -8.68 -20.28
C ASP A 198 25.23 -8.79 -20.31
N ASP A 199 25.94 -7.71 -19.94
CA ASP A 199 27.40 -7.55 -20.06
C ASP A 199 28.25 -8.61 -19.32
N ALA A 200 27.65 -9.45 -18.49
CA ALA A 200 28.35 -10.55 -17.83
C ALA A 200 28.70 -11.72 -18.77
N ARG A 201 28.15 -11.79 -19.99
CA ARG A 201 28.53 -12.83 -20.97
C ARG A 201 29.90 -12.58 -21.64
N SER A 202 30.39 -11.34 -21.69
CA SER A 202 31.64 -11.03 -22.40
C SER A 202 32.92 -11.27 -21.59
N ALA A 203 32.82 -11.58 -20.29
CA ALA A 203 33.99 -11.76 -19.41
C ALA A 203 34.32 -13.24 -19.09
N ALA A 204 33.59 -14.20 -19.66
CA ALA A 204 33.84 -15.64 -19.49
C ALA A 204 34.26 -16.35 -20.80
N GLY A 205 34.73 -15.58 -21.78
CA GLY A 205 35.32 -16.09 -23.02
C GLY A 205 36.83 -15.84 -23.05
N LEU A 206 37.57 -16.57 -22.22
CA LEU A 206 38.94 -17.06 -22.40
C LEU A 206 39.29 -18.00 -21.25
#